data_AF-A0A964AEW8-F1
#
_entry.id   AF-A0A964AEW8-F1
#
_cell.length_a   1.000
_cell.length_b   1.000
_cell.length_c   1.000
_cell.angle_alpha   90.00
_cell.angle_beta   90.00
_cell.angle_gamma   90.00
#
_symmetry.space_group_name_H-M   'P 1'
#
loop_
_entity.id
_entity.type
_entity.pdbx_description
1 polymer ?
#
loop_
_entity_poly.entity_id
_entity_poly.type
_entity_poly.pdbx_seq_one_letter_code
_entity_poly.pdbx_strand_id
1 'polypeptide(L)'
;MRHALILTVLLTACPSPEPPPEPPPAPPPEVKAAPVNPDFPHRVVIDGQERAARWDDGDTFAIAPDNPEEKPARARLAGFNTLESYGPVHRWGDWTAAELFKLSKEAGERAASQPWRCTDTGEGGGYGRMLVDCPELRQTLLSEGLAHVFAIDTPPDANDVAVQQGAIQGRKGIWAKGAPEGLITSLHSLDEKPDQTATYNRVADLTTGMAQEVAHAETYAPCQEVCVQGSCMVYVPYAQRYGDDRAACLQPEKKEAP
;
A
#
# COMPACT_ATOMS: atom_id res chain seq x y z
N MET A 1 -51.81 -75.67 -30.19
CA MET A 1 -51.43 -74.47 -29.43
C MET A 1 -49.91 -74.40 -29.38
N ARG A 2 -49.33 -73.31 -29.88
CA ARG A 2 -47.89 -73.08 -30.07
C ARG A 2 -47.30 -72.49 -28.79
N HIS A 3 -46.16 -72.99 -28.32
CA HIS A 3 -45.25 -72.22 -27.46
C HIS A 3 -43.81 -72.64 -27.79
N ALA A 4 -43.08 -71.75 -28.47
CA ALA A 4 -41.64 -71.84 -28.66
C ALA A 4 -40.98 -70.94 -27.61
N LEU A 5 -40.11 -71.51 -26.78
CA LEU A 5 -39.30 -70.77 -25.81
C LEU A 5 -38.02 -70.31 -26.50
N ILE A 6 -37.83 -68.99 -26.62
CA ILE A 6 -36.59 -68.38 -27.12
C ILE A 6 -35.69 -68.14 -25.91
N LEU A 7 -34.51 -68.78 -25.90
CA LEU A 7 -33.49 -68.61 -24.87
C LEU A 7 -32.50 -67.54 -25.33
N THR A 8 -32.57 -66.34 -24.74
CA THR A 8 -31.63 -65.24 -25.01
C THR A 8 -30.39 -65.38 -24.12
N VAL A 9 -29.23 -65.62 -24.73
CA VAL A 9 -27.93 -65.61 -24.05
C VAL A 9 -27.42 -64.17 -23.95
N LEU A 10 -27.32 -63.63 -22.73
CA LEU A 10 -26.70 -62.34 -22.45
C LEU A 10 -25.17 -62.53 -22.37
N LEU A 11 -24.45 -62.05 -23.38
CA LEU A 11 -23.00 -61.87 -23.34
C LEU A 11 -22.65 -60.74 -22.37
N THR A 12 -22.07 -61.08 -21.22
CA THR A 12 -21.47 -60.13 -20.27
C THR A 12 -20.09 -59.74 -20.80
N ALA A 13 -19.93 -58.49 -21.22
CA ALA A 13 -18.63 -57.94 -21.58
C ALA A 13 -17.75 -57.82 -20.33
N CYS A 14 -16.52 -58.34 -20.39
CA CYS A 14 -15.51 -58.10 -19.35
C CYS A 14 -15.12 -56.61 -19.34
N PRO A 15 -14.97 -55.97 -18.17
CA PRO A 15 -14.41 -54.62 -18.10
C PRO A 15 -12.94 -54.64 -18.52
N SER A 16 -12.57 -53.77 -19.46
CA SER A 16 -11.16 -53.52 -19.80
C SER A 16 -10.41 -52.94 -18.60
N PRO A 17 -9.13 -53.31 -18.41
CA PRO A 17 -8.29 -52.71 -17.37
C PRO A 17 -8.09 -51.22 -17.64
N GLU A 18 -8.27 -50.40 -16.61
CA GLU A 18 -7.97 -48.96 -16.67
C GLU A 18 -6.47 -48.74 -16.94
N PRO A 19 -6.13 -47.75 -17.77
CA PRO A 19 -4.74 -47.37 -17.98
C PRO A 19 -4.12 -46.85 -16.67
N PRO A 20 -2.83 -47.09 -16.43
CA PRO A 20 -2.15 -46.60 -15.24
C PRO A 20 -2.20 -45.07 -15.17
N PRO A 21 -2.26 -44.48 -13.96
CA PRO A 21 -2.26 -43.04 -13.78
C PRO A 21 -0.99 -42.41 -14.35
N GLU A 22 -1.14 -41.30 -15.05
CA GLU A 22 0.00 -40.54 -15.58
C GLU A 22 0.90 -40.07 -14.43
N PRO A 23 2.24 -40.10 -14.63
CA PRO A 23 3.17 -39.58 -13.64
C PRO A 23 2.94 -38.07 -13.44
N PRO A 24 3.16 -37.55 -12.21
CA PRO A 24 2.99 -36.13 -11.94
C PRO A 24 3.93 -35.30 -12.83
N PRO A 25 3.50 -34.09 -13.24
CA PRO A 25 4.33 -33.20 -14.04
C PRO A 25 5.63 -32.90 -13.32
N ALA A 26 6.73 -32.87 -14.07
CA ALA A 26 8.04 -32.52 -13.54
C ALA A 26 7.99 -31.14 -12.88
N PRO A 27 8.70 -30.93 -11.75
CA PRO A 27 8.82 -29.61 -11.16
C PRO A 27 9.41 -28.64 -12.19
N PRO A 28 8.93 -27.37 -12.23
CA PRO A 28 9.49 -26.38 -13.14
C PRO A 28 11.00 -26.22 -12.91
N PRO A 29 11.78 -25.96 -13.98
CA PRO A 29 13.22 -25.80 -13.87
C PRO A 29 13.55 -24.69 -12.86
N GLU A 30 14.48 -25.00 -11.96
CA GLU A 30 14.95 -24.09 -10.92
C GLU A 30 15.63 -22.88 -11.60
N VAL A 31 14.92 -21.76 -11.67
CA VAL A 31 15.44 -20.52 -12.23
C VAL A 31 16.50 -20.01 -11.25
N LYS A 32 17.77 -20.00 -11.67
CA LYS A 32 18.84 -19.39 -10.88
C LYS A 32 18.46 -17.95 -10.56
N ALA A 33 18.28 -17.64 -9.28
CA ALA A 33 18.01 -16.29 -8.83
C ALA A 33 19.09 -15.34 -9.36
N ALA A 34 18.68 -14.29 -10.06
CA ALA A 34 19.60 -13.26 -10.52
C ALA A 34 20.34 -12.65 -9.30
N PRO A 35 21.61 -12.25 -9.44
CA PRO A 35 22.34 -11.58 -8.37
C PRO A 35 21.57 -10.35 -7.88
N VAL A 36 21.42 -10.22 -6.56
CA VAL A 36 20.69 -9.13 -5.91
C VAL A 36 21.41 -7.81 -6.20
N ASN A 37 20.73 -6.86 -6.83
CA ASN A 37 21.20 -5.50 -6.98
C ASN A 37 21.10 -4.81 -5.60
N PRO A 38 22.19 -4.33 -4.98
CA PRO A 38 22.13 -3.69 -3.67
C PRO A 38 21.28 -2.42 -3.65
N ASP A 39 21.14 -1.73 -4.79
CA ASP A 39 20.29 -0.53 -4.92
C ASP A 39 18.80 -0.89 -5.05
N PHE A 40 18.49 -2.15 -5.38
CA PHE A 40 17.13 -2.68 -5.55
C PHE A 40 17.03 -4.08 -4.94
N PRO A 41 17.13 -4.19 -3.60
CA PRO A 41 17.30 -5.47 -2.93
C PRO A 41 16.00 -6.30 -2.85
N HIS A 42 14.86 -5.71 -3.21
CA HIS A 42 13.55 -6.37 -3.13
C HIS A 42 13.05 -6.79 -4.51
N ARG A 43 11.94 -7.53 -4.54
CA ARG A 43 11.28 -7.97 -5.77
C ARG A 43 9.81 -7.59 -5.72
N VAL A 44 9.23 -7.29 -6.88
CA VAL A 44 7.79 -7.11 -7.10
C VAL A 44 7.41 -7.79 -8.41
N VAL A 45 6.17 -8.25 -8.55
CA VAL A 45 5.67 -8.83 -9.80
C VAL A 45 4.65 -7.85 -10.38
N ILE A 46 4.98 -7.20 -11.49
CA ILE A 46 4.08 -6.24 -12.18
C ILE A 46 3.70 -6.85 -13.53
N ASP A 47 2.39 -7.00 -13.78
CA ASP A 47 1.84 -7.58 -15.01
C ASP A 47 2.46 -8.96 -15.34
N GLY A 48 2.67 -9.76 -14.29
CA GLY A 48 3.27 -11.09 -14.39
C GLY A 48 4.80 -11.10 -14.53
N GLN A 49 5.46 -9.94 -14.61
CA GLN A 49 6.91 -9.82 -14.73
C GLN A 49 7.54 -9.48 -13.39
N GLU A 50 8.51 -10.29 -12.97
CA GLU A 50 9.26 -10.03 -11.74
C GLU A 50 10.35 -8.96 -11.97
N ARG A 51 10.30 -7.88 -11.21
CA ARG A 51 11.20 -6.73 -11.30
C ARG A 51 11.95 -6.52 -9.99
N ALA A 52 13.20 -6.04 -10.07
CA ALA A 52 13.93 -5.60 -8.89
C ALA A 52 13.37 -4.26 -8.41
N ALA A 53 13.24 -4.09 -7.09
CA ALA A 53 12.60 -2.93 -6.49
C ALA A 53 13.28 -2.46 -5.20
N ARG A 54 13.06 -1.19 -4.87
CA ARG A 54 13.44 -0.55 -3.60
C ARG A 54 12.21 0.16 -3.04
N TRP A 55 11.72 -0.30 -1.90
CA TRP A 55 10.64 0.37 -1.18
C TRP A 55 11.16 1.67 -0.56
N ASP A 56 10.45 2.78 -0.80
CA ASP A 56 10.70 4.07 -0.15
C ASP A 56 9.97 4.11 1.21
N ASP A 57 8.76 3.56 1.24
CA ASP A 57 7.89 3.40 2.41
C ASP A 57 6.87 2.26 2.19
N GLY A 58 5.75 2.26 2.92
CA GLY A 58 4.75 1.19 2.83
C GLY A 58 3.78 1.31 1.65
N ASP A 59 3.79 2.42 0.88
CA ASP A 59 2.92 2.61 -0.28
C ASP A 59 3.61 3.14 -1.55
N THR A 60 4.92 3.36 -1.50
CA THR A 60 5.73 3.88 -2.60
C THR A 60 7.02 3.08 -2.76
N PHE A 61 7.36 2.74 -4.00
CA PHE A 61 8.62 2.06 -4.33
C PHE A 61 9.19 2.51 -5.67
N ALA A 62 10.48 2.24 -5.88
CA ALA A 62 11.17 2.41 -7.14
C ALA A 62 11.48 1.05 -7.77
N ILE A 63 11.38 0.97 -9.10
CA ILE A 63 11.67 -0.20 -9.92
C ILE A 63 13.01 0.05 -10.62
N ALA A 64 13.88 -0.96 -10.60
CA ALA A 64 15.16 -0.89 -11.29
C ALA A 64 14.93 -0.64 -12.79
N PRO A 65 15.66 0.30 -13.41
CA PRO A 65 15.60 0.49 -14.85
C PRO A 65 16.25 -0.71 -15.56
N ASP A 66 15.81 -0.99 -16.79
CA ASP A 66 16.42 -2.05 -17.59
C ASP A 66 17.82 -1.62 -18.09
N ASN A 67 18.03 -0.32 -18.30
CA ASN A 67 19.33 0.30 -18.54
C ASN A 67 19.80 1.06 -17.28
N PRO A 68 20.97 0.75 -16.69
CA PRO A 68 21.50 1.47 -15.53
C PRO A 68 21.74 2.97 -15.70
N GLU A 69 21.82 3.47 -16.94
CA GLU A 69 21.93 4.91 -17.23
C GLU A 69 20.59 5.65 -17.13
N GLU A 70 19.47 4.92 -17.12
CA GLU A 70 18.13 5.48 -17.00
C GLU A 70 17.74 5.71 -15.54
N LYS A 71 16.75 6.59 -15.33
CA LYS A 71 16.21 6.81 -13.99
C LYS A 71 15.28 5.66 -13.59
N PRO A 72 15.27 5.26 -12.31
CA PRO A 72 14.32 4.28 -11.82
C PRO A 72 12.88 4.77 -12.01
N ALA A 73 12.01 3.88 -12.47
CA ALA A 73 10.58 4.15 -12.48
C ALA A 73 10.06 4.16 -11.03
N ARG A 74 9.16 5.08 -10.68
CA ARG A 74 8.56 5.14 -9.33
C ARG A 74 7.09 4.76 -9.41
N ALA A 75 6.64 3.99 -8.44
CA ALA A 75 5.28 3.49 -8.35
C ALA A 75 4.65 3.88 -7.00
N ARG A 76 3.36 4.16 -7.01
CA ARG A 76 2.51 4.32 -5.82
C ARG A 76 1.43 3.25 -5.84
N LEU A 77 1.10 2.72 -4.67
CA LEU A 77 0.03 1.73 -4.52
C LEU A 77 -1.35 2.38 -4.59
N ALA A 78 -2.28 1.71 -5.26
CA ALA A 78 -3.66 2.15 -5.45
C ALA A 78 -4.58 1.75 -4.29
N GLY A 79 -5.49 2.65 -3.93
CA GLY A 79 -6.62 2.38 -3.03
C GLY A 79 -6.31 2.43 -1.53
N PHE A 80 -5.05 2.60 -1.13
CA PHE A 80 -4.67 2.75 0.26
C PHE A 80 -3.45 3.64 0.45
N ASN A 81 -3.27 4.11 1.67
CA ASN A 81 -2.09 4.87 2.09
C ASN A 81 -1.53 4.32 3.40
N THR A 82 -0.22 4.45 3.55
CA THR A 82 0.44 4.32 4.85
C THR A 82 0.69 5.70 5.45
N LEU A 83 0.99 5.75 6.75
CA LEU A 83 1.37 7.02 7.38
C LEU A 83 2.67 7.55 6.78
N GLU A 84 2.82 8.88 6.77
CA GLU A 84 3.99 9.53 6.21
C GLU A 84 5.27 9.09 6.91
N SER A 85 6.27 8.72 6.11
CA SER A 85 7.50 8.07 6.57
C SER A 85 8.72 9.02 6.60
N TYR A 86 8.52 10.32 6.37
CA TYR A 86 9.58 11.32 6.40
C TYR A 86 9.86 11.90 7.79
N GLY A 87 9.07 11.52 8.80
CA GLY A 87 9.34 11.81 10.21
C GLY A 87 8.10 11.66 11.11
N PRO A 88 8.23 11.96 12.42
CA PRO A 88 7.15 11.88 13.39
C PRO A 88 6.18 13.05 13.24
N VAL A 89 5.37 13.00 12.19
CA VAL A 89 4.45 14.09 11.85
C VAL A 89 3.01 13.84 12.26
N HIS A 90 2.56 12.59 12.34
CA HIS A 90 1.17 12.28 12.68
C HIS A 90 0.95 12.16 14.18
N ARG A 91 -0.24 12.58 14.66
CA ARG A 91 -0.66 12.40 16.05
C ARG A 91 -2.18 12.37 16.19
N TRP A 92 -2.71 11.47 17.01
CA TRP A 92 -4.11 11.48 17.45
C TRP A 92 -4.27 10.68 18.74
N GLY A 93 -5.32 10.98 19.51
CA GLY A 93 -5.58 10.30 20.78
C GLY A 93 -4.36 10.25 21.69
N ASP A 94 -4.08 9.05 22.21
CA ASP A 94 -2.95 8.79 23.12
C ASP A 94 -1.66 8.38 22.39
N TRP A 95 -1.63 8.45 21.06
CA TRP A 95 -0.41 8.22 20.30
C TRP A 95 0.56 9.39 20.46
N THR A 96 1.83 9.06 20.65
CA THR A 96 2.91 10.00 20.36
C THR A 96 3.27 9.93 18.87
N ALA A 97 3.81 11.02 18.34
CA ALA A 97 4.21 11.07 16.94
C ALA A 97 5.37 10.09 16.60
N ALA A 98 6.25 9.82 17.58
CA ALA A 98 7.33 8.85 17.42
C ALA A 98 6.81 7.40 17.31
N GLU A 99 5.76 7.05 18.05
CA GLU A 99 5.15 5.72 17.97
C GLU A 99 4.47 5.49 16.61
N LEU A 100 3.70 6.48 16.12
CA LEU A 100 3.08 6.39 14.79
C LEU A 100 4.12 6.35 13.68
N PHE A 101 5.22 7.09 13.84
CA PHE A 101 6.33 7.03 12.90
C PHE A 101 6.99 5.65 12.86
N LYS A 102 7.14 4.98 14.02
CA LYS A 102 7.61 3.61 14.06
C LYS A 102 6.71 2.69 13.24
N LEU A 103 5.39 2.81 13.40
CA LEU A 103 4.42 2.03 12.61
C LEU A 103 4.49 2.33 11.10
N SER A 104 4.79 3.57 10.69
CA SER A 104 5.04 3.87 9.26
C SER A 104 6.26 3.12 8.71
N LYS A 105 7.28 2.87 9.54
CA LYS A 105 8.48 2.12 9.15
C LYS A 105 8.18 0.62 9.11
N GLU A 106 7.44 0.12 10.08
CA GLU A 106 6.94 -1.27 10.07
C GLU A 106 6.09 -1.56 8.81
N ALA A 107 5.28 -0.60 8.35
CA ALA A 107 4.55 -0.73 7.08
C ALA A 107 5.48 -0.90 5.86
N GLY A 108 6.56 -0.12 5.81
CA GLY A 108 7.59 -0.25 4.76
C GLY A 108 8.34 -1.58 4.82
N GLU A 109 8.72 -2.04 6.01
CA GLU A 109 9.33 -3.35 6.22
C GLU A 109 8.39 -4.49 5.78
N ARG A 110 7.09 -4.35 6.07
CA ARG A 110 6.08 -5.31 5.66
C ARG A 110 5.91 -5.34 4.14
N ALA A 111 5.85 -4.19 3.50
CA ALA A 111 5.80 -4.09 2.03
C ALA A 111 7.05 -4.72 1.39
N ALA A 112 8.23 -4.53 1.99
CA ALA A 112 9.50 -5.08 1.54
C ALA A 112 9.70 -6.58 1.82
N SER A 113 8.90 -7.18 2.70
CA SER A 113 9.15 -8.53 3.25
C SER A 113 9.08 -9.66 2.24
N GLN A 114 8.36 -9.49 1.13
CA GLN A 114 8.18 -10.50 0.11
C GLN A 114 7.77 -9.89 -1.23
N PRO A 115 7.87 -10.64 -2.35
CA PRO A 115 7.33 -10.20 -3.62
C PRO A 115 5.81 -10.17 -3.60
N TRP A 116 5.24 -9.06 -4.05
CA TRP A 116 3.79 -8.88 -4.20
C TRP A 116 3.40 -8.88 -5.67
N ARG A 117 2.24 -9.45 -5.97
CA ARG A 117 1.64 -9.42 -7.31
C ARG A 117 0.85 -8.14 -7.48
N CYS A 118 1.17 -7.43 -8.55
CA CYS A 118 0.65 -6.13 -8.87
C CYS A 118 0.30 -6.03 -10.35
N THR A 119 -0.57 -5.09 -10.66
CA THR A 119 -0.99 -4.73 -12.02
C THR A 119 -0.76 -3.23 -12.21
N ASP A 120 -0.19 -2.83 -13.34
CA ASP A 120 -0.18 -1.42 -13.74
C ASP A 120 -1.60 -0.98 -14.09
N THR A 121 -2.11 0.07 -13.46
CA THR A 121 -3.46 0.56 -13.76
C THR A 121 -3.49 1.38 -15.06
N GLY A 122 -2.33 1.76 -15.60
CA GLY A 122 -2.20 2.68 -16.72
C GLY A 122 -2.41 4.15 -16.34
N GLU A 123 -2.60 4.43 -15.04
CA GLU A 123 -2.84 5.77 -14.50
C GLU A 123 -1.59 6.33 -13.79
N GLY A 124 -1.58 7.65 -13.58
CA GLY A 124 -0.53 8.33 -12.84
C GLY A 124 -0.79 8.36 -11.33
N GLY A 125 0.18 7.93 -10.52
CA GLY A 125 0.17 8.04 -9.06
C GLY A 125 0.60 9.41 -8.51
N GLY A 126 0.59 10.45 -9.36
CA GLY A 126 1.07 11.79 -9.05
C GLY A 126 2.60 11.90 -8.95
N TYR A 127 3.14 13.11 -9.13
CA TYR A 127 4.58 13.42 -9.09
C TYR A 127 5.45 12.54 -10.01
N GLY A 128 4.92 12.16 -11.18
CA GLY A 128 5.61 11.31 -12.16
C GLY A 128 5.71 9.83 -11.78
N ARG A 129 4.93 9.39 -10.79
CA ARG A 129 4.82 7.96 -10.42
C ARG A 129 3.76 7.27 -11.27
N MET A 130 3.97 6.01 -11.61
CA MET A 130 2.89 5.13 -12.06
C MET A 130 2.01 4.72 -10.87
N LEU A 131 0.74 4.40 -11.14
CA LEU A 131 -0.17 3.84 -10.16
C LEU A 131 -0.27 2.32 -10.36
N VAL A 132 -0.07 1.55 -9.31
CA VAL A 132 -0.12 0.09 -9.36
C VAL A 132 -1.10 -0.48 -8.34
N ASP A 133 -1.85 -1.49 -8.74
CA ASP A 133 -2.75 -2.21 -7.84
C ASP A 133 -2.10 -3.51 -7.36
N CYS A 134 -1.85 -3.63 -6.06
CA CYS A 134 -1.28 -4.82 -5.42
C CYS A 134 -2.27 -5.34 -4.36
N PRO A 135 -3.32 -6.09 -4.74
CA PRO A 135 -4.45 -6.38 -3.86
C PRO A 135 -4.07 -7.18 -2.60
N GLU A 136 -3.16 -8.15 -2.73
CA GLU A 136 -2.69 -8.96 -1.59
C GLU A 136 -1.94 -8.13 -0.55
N LEU A 137 -1.10 -7.18 -1.01
CA LEU A 137 -0.38 -6.26 -0.15
C LEU A 137 -1.36 -5.27 0.53
N ARG A 138 -2.29 -4.69 -0.25
CA ARG A 138 -3.33 -3.79 0.27
C ARG A 138 -4.11 -4.46 1.40
N GLN A 139 -4.64 -5.65 1.15
CA GLN A 139 -5.40 -6.42 2.13
C GLN A 139 -4.57 -6.76 3.37
N THR A 140 -3.30 -7.13 3.18
CA THR A 140 -2.36 -7.39 4.28
C THR A 140 -2.19 -6.16 5.17
N LEU A 141 -1.77 -5.02 4.61
CA LEU A 141 -1.48 -3.81 5.38
C LEU A 141 -2.74 -3.23 6.05
N LEU A 142 -3.90 -3.27 5.37
CA LEU A 142 -5.16 -2.85 5.98
C LEU A 142 -5.55 -3.78 7.16
N SER A 143 -5.42 -5.09 6.99
CA SER A 143 -5.82 -6.06 8.03
C SER A 143 -4.91 -6.07 9.26
N GLU A 144 -3.65 -5.70 9.08
CA GLU A 144 -2.64 -5.52 10.14
C GLU A 144 -2.73 -4.13 10.79
N GLY A 145 -3.53 -3.21 10.21
CA GLY A 145 -3.66 -1.83 10.68
C GLY A 145 -2.41 -0.99 10.43
N LEU A 146 -1.63 -1.31 9.40
CA LEU A 146 -0.44 -0.56 8.97
C LEU A 146 -0.75 0.44 7.85
N ALA A 147 -1.96 0.38 7.31
CA ALA A 147 -2.48 1.26 6.27
C ALA A 147 -3.93 1.69 6.57
N HIS A 148 -4.41 2.65 5.80
CA HIS A 148 -5.81 3.01 5.71
C HIS A 148 -6.26 3.09 4.25
N VAL A 149 -7.55 2.86 4.01
CA VAL A 149 -8.17 3.03 2.70
C VAL A 149 -8.03 4.49 2.27
N PHE A 150 -7.73 4.67 0.99
CA PHE A 150 -7.47 5.99 0.41
C PHE A 150 -7.97 6.00 -1.02
N ALA A 151 -9.20 6.48 -1.21
CA ALA A 151 -9.82 6.62 -2.51
C ALA A 151 -10.06 8.09 -2.84
N ILE A 152 -9.69 8.51 -4.05
CA ILE A 152 -9.89 9.86 -4.57
C ILE A 152 -10.86 9.75 -5.74
N ASP A 153 -11.90 10.59 -5.73
CA ASP A 153 -12.95 10.73 -6.76
C ASP A 153 -13.84 9.51 -7.03
N THR A 154 -13.32 8.30 -6.84
CA THR A 154 -14.06 7.03 -6.97
C THR A 154 -14.26 6.38 -5.61
N PRO A 155 -15.41 5.72 -5.36
CA PRO A 155 -15.60 4.95 -4.14
C PRO A 155 -14.58 3.81 -4.02
N PRO A 156 -14.06 3.52 -2.81
CA PRO A 156 -13.18 2.37 -2.61
C PRO A 156 -13.94 1.05 -2.75
N ASP A 157 -13.17 -0.03 -2.86
CA ASP A 157 -13.71 -1.38 -2.71
C ASP A 157 -14.33 -1.55 -1.31
N ALA A 158 -15.57 -2.02 -1.26
CA ALA A 158 -16.28 -2.25 -0.01
C ALA A 158 -15.57 -3.27 0.90
N ASN A 159 -14.84 -4.24 0.32
CA ASN A 159 -14.04 -5.19 1.07
C ASN A 159 -12.83 -4.52 1.74
N ASP A 160 -12.16 -3.58 1.07
CA ASP A 160 -11.06 -2.82 1.68
C ASP A 160 -11.56 -2.01 2.88
N VAL A 161 -12.72 -1.36 2.76
CA VAL A 161 -13.37 -0.64 3.86
C VAL A 161 -13.72 -1.60 5.00
N ALA A 162 -14.32 -2.76 4.71
CA ALA A 162 -14.66 -3.75 5.72
C ALA A 162 -13.42 -4.28 6.48
N VAL A 163 -12.31 -4.51 5.78
CA VAL A 163 -11.04 -4.94 6.38
C VAL A 163 -10.46 -3.86 7.29
N GLN A 164 -10.45 -2.59 6.84
CA GLN A 164 -10.07 -1.46 7.68
C GLN A 164 -10.94 -1.39 8.94
N GLN A 165 -12.27 -1.51 8.81
CA GLN A 165 -13.18 -1.49 9.96
C GLN A 165 -12.86 -2.62 10.94
N GLY A 166 -12.56 -3.82 10.43
CA GLY A 166 -12.10 -4.93 11.27
C GLY A 166 -10.81 -4.63 12.03
N ALA A 167 -9.84 -3.97 11.38
CA ALA A 167 -8.59 -3.56 12.02
C ALA A 167 -8.79 -2.45 13.06
N ILE A 168 -9.69 -1.49 12.81
CA ILE A 168 -10.07 -0.43 13.76
C ILE A 168 -10.75 -1.03 14.99
N GLN A 169 -11.77 -1.88 14.79
CA GLN A 169 -12.48 -2.56 15.87
C GLN A 169 -11.55 -3.46 16.68
N GLY A 170 -10.63 -4.14 16.00
CA GLY A 170 -9.59 -4.97 16.59
C GLY A 170 -8.43 -4.20 17.22
N ARG A 171 -8.41 -2.86 17.14
CA ARG A 171 -7.34 -2.00 17.67
C ARG A 171 -5.95 -2.46 17.21
N LYS A 172 -5.79 -2.69 15.91
CA LYS A 172 -4.52 -3.15 15.32
C LYS A 172 -3.67 -1.99 14.81
N GLY A 173 -2.35 -2.15 14.86
CA GLY A 173 -1.39 -1.21 14.28
C GLY A 173 -1.66 0.23 14.69
N ILE A 174 -1.85 1.13 13.71
CA ILE A 174 -2.11 2.56 13.93
C ILE A 174 -3.42 2.82 14.70
N TRP A 175 -4.33 1.84 14.76
CA TRP A 175 -5.60 1.93 15.47
C TRP A 175 -5.53 1.49 16.94
N ALA A 176 -4.36 1.03 17.42
CA ALA A 176 -4.25 0.41 18.75
C ALA A 176 -4.64 1.33 19.91
N LYS A 177 -4.44 2.65 19.76
CA LYS A 177 -4.84 3.68 20.73
C LYS A 177 -6.05 4.52 20.27
N GLY A 178 -6.89 3.94 19.43
CA GLY A 178 -8.08 4.58 18.88
C GLY A 178 -7.88 5.12 17.47
N ALA A 179 -9.01 5.45 16.84
CA ALA A 179 -9.08 6.05 15.50
C ALA A 179 -9.67 7.47 15.61
N PRO A 180 -9.13 8.45 14.87
CA PRO A 180 -9.73 9.79 14.78
C PRO A 180 -11.04 9.76 13.98
N GLU A 181 -11.76 10.88 13.91
CA GLU A 181 -12.94 11.02 13.04
C GLU A 181 -12.53 10.98 11.57
N GLY A 182 -11.43 11.66 11.23
CA GLY A 182 -10.78 11.62 9.93
C GLY A 182 -9.27 11.64 10.09
N LEU A 183 -8.57 11.02 9.15
CA LEU A 183 -7.10 10.93 9.16
C LEU A 183 -6.51 11.90 8.16
N ILE A 184 -5.72 12.87 8.63
CA ILE A 184 -5.00 13.79 7.74
C ILE A 184 -3.94 13.00 6.97
N THR A 185 -3.97 13.07 5.64
CA THR A 185 -3.00 12.43 4.75
C THR A 185 -2.06 13.44 4.10
N SER A 186 -2.51 14.68 3.90
CA SER A 186 -1.63 15.75 3.44
C SER A 186 -2.09 17.11 3.94
N LEU A 187 -1.12 17.97 4.20
CA LEU A 187 -1.33 19.39 4.50
C LEU A 187 -0.82 20.23 3.34
N HIS A 188 -1.61 21.21 2.92
CA HIS A 188 -1.20 22.20 1.93
C HIS A 188 -1.40 23.60 2.49
N SER A 189 -0.34 24.39 2.51
CA SER A 189 -0.40 25.76 3.04
C SER A 189 -0.71 26.74 1.92
N LEU A 190 -1.45 27.82 2.21
CA LEU A 190 -1.86 28.78 1.18
C LEU A 190 -0.66 29.48 0.49
N ASP A 191 0.43 29.71 1.23
CA ASP A 191 1.64 30.34 0.69
C ASP A 191 2.40 29.48 -0.33
N GLU A 192 2.07 28.18 -0.45
CA GLU A 192 2.55 27.32 -1.53
C GLU A 192 1.87 27.63 -2.88
N LYS A 193 0.80 28.43 -2.87
CA LYS A 193 -0.05 28.79 -4.01
C LYS A 193 -0.33 30.30 -4.02
N PRO A 194 0.68 31.17 -4.28
CA PRO A 194 0.55 32.61 -4.14
C PRO A 194 -0.55 33.24 -5.02
N ASP A 195 -0.94 32.57 -6.10
CA ASP A 195 -1.98 33.02 -7.03
C ASP A 195 -3.39 32.55 -6.66
N GLN A 196 -3.57 31.88 -5.52
CA GLN A 196 -4.86 31.34 -5.07
C GLN A 196 -5.34 32.01 -3.79
N THR A 197 -6.66 32.00 -3.58
CA THR A 197 -7.31 32.53 -2.36
C THR A 197 -7.68 31.44 -1.36
N ALA A 198 -7.55 30.17 -1.76
CA ALA A 198 -7.81 29.01 -0.94
C ALA A 198 -6.87 27.87 -1.36
N THR A 199 -6.69 26.94 -0.44
CA THR A 199 -5.98 25.66 -0.62
C THR A 199 -6.79 24.58 0.12
N TYR A 200 -6.25 23.38 0.28
CA TYR A 200 -6.93 22.31 1.02
C TYR A 200 -5.97 21.43 1.82
N ASN A 201 -6.47 20.84 2.89
CA ASN A 201 -5.86 19.63 3.46
C ASN A 201 -6.58 18.41 2.89
N ARG A 202 -5.88 17.28 2.76
CA ARG A 202 -6.54 16.02 2.41
C ARG A 202 -6.76 15.18 3.66
N VAL A 203 -8.00 14.76 3.86
CA VAL A 203 -8.43 13.98 5.03
C VAL A 203 -9.19 12.75 4.57
N ALA A 204 -8.74 11.58 5.02
CA ALA A 204 -9.41 10.31 4.79
C ALA A 204 -10.53 10.10 5.82
N ASP A 205 -11.75 9.94 5.35
CA ASP A 205 -12.87 9.46 6.15
C ASP A 205 -12.67 7.97 6.45
N LEU A 206 -12.53 7.64 7.73
CA LEU A 206 -12.25 6.26 8.14
C LEU A 206 -13.45 5.33 8.01
N THR A 207 -14.67 5.86 7.91
CA THR A 207 -15.90 5.09 7.72
C THR A 207 -16.08 4.71 6.26
N THR A 208 -15.86 5.65 5.34
CA THR A 208 -16.12 5.45 3.90
C THR A 208 -14.87 5.10 3.10
N GLY A 209 -13.67 5.42 3.60
CA GLY A 209 -12.40 5.28 2.88
C GLY A 209 -12.14 6.38 1.84
N MET A 210 -13.03 7.38 1.73
CA MET A 210 -12.87 8.50 0.82
C MET A 210 -11.87 9.52 1.36
N ALA A 211 -10.91 9.94 0.55
CA ALA A 211 -9.96 10.99 0.85
C ALA A 211 -10.42 12.32 0.26
N GLN A 212 -10.99 13.17 1.12
CA GLN A 212 -11.63 14.41 0.73
C GLN A 212 -10.70 15.61 0.88
N GLU A 213 -10.90 16.61 0.03
CA GLU A 213 -10.27 17.91 0.18
C GLU A 213 -11.08 18.77 1.17
N VAL A 214 -10.43 19.19 2.25
CA VAL A 214 -10.98 20.12 3.23
C VAL A 214 -10.38 21.49 2.94
N ALA A 215 -11.12 22.31 2.22
CA ALA A 215 -10.67 23.64 1.79
C ALA A 215 -10.47 24.60 2.97
N HIS A 216 -9.43 25.43 2.89
CA HIS A 216 -9.14 26.50 3.85
C HIS A 216 -8.34 27.64 3.19
N ALA A 217 -8.19 28.76 3.91
CA ALA A 217 -7.37 29.90 3.50
C ALA A 217 -6.17 30.14 4.43
N GLU A 218 -5.86 29.16 5.28
CA GLU A 218 -4.76 29.25 6.26
C GLU A 218 -3.36 29.08 5.63
N THR A 219 -2.41 29.82 6.17
CA THR A 219 -0.97 29.62 5.98
C THR A 219 -0.40 28.92 7.20
N TYR A 220 0.40 27.89 6.99
CA TYR A 220 1.07 27.13 8.05
C TYR A 220 2.54 27.49 8.12
N ALA A 221 3.03 27.76 9.33
CA ALA A 221 4.47 27.87 9.54
C ALA A 221 5.14 26.48 9.46
N PRO A 222 6.38 26.38 8.94
CA PRO A 222 7.13 25.13 9.02
C PRO A 222 7.18 24.60 10.46
N CYS A 223 6.98 23.29 10.63
CA CYS A 223 6.89 22.62 11.92
C CYS A 223 5.67 22.97 12.79
N GLN A 224 4.66 23.65 12.23
CA GLN A 224 3.38 23.84 12.89
C GLN A 224 2.59 22.53 12.92
N GLU A 225 2.01 22.18 14.06
CA GLU A 225 1.02 21.11 14.15
C GLU A 225 -0.36 21.63 13.75
N VAL A 226 -1.01 20.94 12.82
CA VAL A 226 -2.34 21.27 12.29
C VAL A 226 -3.27 20.10 12.57
N CYS A 227 -4.43 20.37 13.14
CA CYS A 227 -5.41 19.34 13.52
C CYS A 227 -6.74 19.52 12.79
N VAL A 228 -7.26 18.41 12.25
CA VAL A 228 -8.52 18.33 11.51
C VAL A 228 -9.17 16.99 11.86
N GLN A 229 -10.44 17.00 12.26
CA GLN A 229 -11.24 15.80 12.55
C GLN A 229 -10.55 14.81 13.51
N GLY A 230 -9.93 15.33 14.58
CA GLY A 230 -9.29 14.51 15.62
C GLY A 230 -7.92 13.92 15.24
N SER A 231 -7.45 14.10 14.00
CA SER A 231 -6.08 13.82 13.59
C SER A 231 -5.27 15.11 13.51
N CYS A 232 -4.02 15.05 13.93
CA CYS A 232 -3.06 16.13 13.79
C CYS A 232 -1.89 15.68 12.92
N MET A 233 -1.33 16.63 12.18
CA MET A 233 -0.14 16.43 11.37
C MET A 233 0.77 17.66 11.45
N VAL A 234 2.08 17.46 11.52
CA VAL A 234 3.06 18.55 11.46
C VAL A 234 3.26 18.98 10.01
N TYR A 235 2.98 20.23 9.70
CA TYR A 235 3.24 20.82 8.39
C TYR A 235 4.74 20.97 8.16
N VAL A 236 5.22 20.39 7.07
CA VAL A 236 6.58 20.57 6.56
C VAL A 236 6.51 20.85 5.06
N PRO A 237 7.04 22.00 4.59
CA PRO A 237 7.14 22.28 3.16
C PRO A 237 7.85 21.15 2.43
N TYR A 238 7.41 20.81 1.22
CA TYR A 238 7.94 19.65 0.50
C TYR A 238 9.48 19.66 0.37
N ALA A 239 10.07 20.82 0.09
CA ALA A 239 11.51 21.01 -0.04
C ALA A 239 12.32 20.72 1.24
N GLN A 240 11.66 20.67 2.41
CA GLN A 240 12.28 20.45 3.72
C GLN A 240 11.90 19.08 4.33
N ARG A 241 11.25 18.18 3.59
CA ARG A 241 10.91 16.83 4.09
C ARG A 241 12.08 15.85 4.01
N TYR A 242 12.96 16.04 3.02
CA TYR A 242 14.04 15.13 2.68
C TYR A 242 15.37 15.88 2.46
N GLY A 243 16.51 15.17 2.48
CA GLY A 243 17.84 15.75 2.25
C GLY A 243 18.44 16.50 3.45
N ASP A 244 19.46 17.32 3.16
CA ASP A 244 20.25 18.03 4.18
C ASP A 244 19.50 19.21 4.80
N ASP A 245 18.64 19.86 4.01
CA ASP A 245 17.80 21.01 4.41
C ASP A 245 16.50 20.59 5.12
N ARG A 246 16.48 19.39 5.70
CA ARG A 246 15.31 18.88 6.42
C ARG A 246 14.93 19.80 7.58
N ALA A 247 13.63 20.03 7.74
CA ALA A 247 13.09 20.86 8.80
C ALA A 247 13.49 20.34 10.19
N ALA A 248 13.74 21.27 11.14
CA ALA A 248 14.25 20.94 12.47
C ALA A 248 13.35 19.96 13.25
N CYS A 249 12.02 20.03 13.07
CA CYS A 249 11.08 19.09 13.69
C CYS A 249 11.22 17.64 13.20
N LEU A 250 11.87 17.40 12.07
CA LEU A 250 12.16 16.07 11.54
C LEU A 250 13.55 15.55 11.95
N GLN A 251 14.34 16.36 12.66
CA GLN A 251 15.72 16.08 13.06
C GLN A 251 15.84 15.98 14.59
N PRO A 252 15.37 14.90 15.23
CA PRO A 252 15.41 14.77 16.68
C PRO A 252 16.83 14.85 17.25
N GLU A 253 17.85 14.44 16.50
CA GLU A 253 19.26 14.43 16.94
C GLU A 253 19.92 15.81 16.98
N LYS A 254 19.42 16.81 16.23
CA LYS A 254 20.00 18.18 16.27
C LYS A 254 19.45 19.03 17.42
N LYS A 255 18.51 18.51 18.22
CA LYS A 255 17.97 19.20 19.40
C LYS A 255 18.90 19.14 20.63
N GLU A 256 20.01 18.39 20.58
CA GLU A 256 20.94 18.21 21.70
C GLU A 256 22.32 18.91 21.53
N ALA A 257 22.45 19.85 20.60
CA ALA A 257 23.65 20.71 20.58
C ALA A 257 23.39 21.97 21.47
N PRO A 258 24.11 22.13 22.61
CA PRO A 258 24.02 23.34 23.44
C PRO A 258 24.55 24.59 22.75
#